data_AF-A0A2V8QZ21-F1
#
_entry.id   AF-A0A2V8QZ21-F1
#
_cell.length_a   1.000
_cell.length_b   1.000
_cell.length_c   1.000
_cell.angle_alpha   90.00
_cell.angle_beta   90.00
_cell.angle_gamma   90.00
#
_symmetry.space_group_name_H-M   'P 1'
#
loop_
_entity.id
_entity.type
_entity.pdbx_description
1 polymer ?
#
loop_
_entity_poly.entity_id
_entity_poly.type
_entity_poly.pdbx_seq_one_letter_code
_entity_poly.pdbx_strand_id
1 'polypeptide(L)'
;MKMPTENSRRAKLMRFTGRILFLTEETSLIRQQLEATGDEAKTLEDELARRLMNDDLPLTNNISTDEITPGWVCFYYDETLGQYVYVALRDGAVKKDEVKNGGFAVVVSGLSKGCGSSRETAPYAEKWAGIQLVIAKSIEKIYGQNSQNIGLLTSTDFGLIERIRRGEEIALAEFTNGLDPISQSIVEYGGLFNYNKARLVGEVSPPAILSEPPAVAGGPIARRPMNIVEKIIARHAFVRAGQIGVEAVKPGDALFAVADVRFSHEYVTPMAASLLTQALGPDARVTEPESVFAFRDHLTFLNKVMSPKHREMGLLERADGLATTQETFTSKQGIKLYGENPDGGSEAICHNAVVEDLALPGQIVIGT
;
A
#
# COMPACT_ATOMS: atom_id res chain seq x y z
N MET A 1 13.64 -14.20 11.66
CA MET A 1 14.44 -13.02 12.06
C MET A 1 13.50 -12.08 12.81
N LYS A 2 13.67 -11.89 14.12
CA LYS A 2 12.81 -10.98 14.90
C LYS A 2 12.99 -9.57 14.34
N MET A 3 11.91 -8.94 13.88
CA MET A 3 11.93 -7.51 13.56
C MET A 3 12.28 -6.70 14.83
N PRO A 4 13.03 -5.59 14.72
CA PRO A 4 13.40 -4.78 15.87
C PRO A 4 12.15 -4.27 16.59
N THR A 5 12.07 -4.49 17.89
CA THR A 5 11.08 -3.91 18.80
C THR A 5 11.48 -2.48 19.17
N GLU A 6 11.57 -1.60 18.19
CA GLU A 6 11.69 -0.17 18.47
C GLU A 6 10.58 0.59 17.76
N ASN A 7 9.76 1.27 18.57
CA ASN A 7 8.89 2.36 18.14
C ASN A 7 9.71 3.59 17.66
N SER A 8 10.89 3.38 17.08
CA SER A 8 11.79 4.46 16.72
C SER A 8 11.49 4.99 15.32
N ARG A 9 11.46 6.32 15.21
CA ARG A 9 11.53 7.02 13.92
C ARG A 9 12.69 6.45 13.09
N ARG A 10 12.51 6.37 11.77
CA ARG A 10 13.58 6.03 10.83
C ARG A 10 14.80 6.92 11.05
N ALA A 11 15.96 6.35 10.73
CA ALA A 11 17.19 7.12 10.64
C ALA A 11 17.00 8.30 9.68
N LYS A 12 17.62 9.44 10.01
CA LYS A 12 17.59 10.65 9.17
C LYS A 12 18.33 10.45 7.84
N LEU A 13 19.24 9.50 7.81
CA LEU A 13 20.05 9.11 6.67
C LEU A 13 19.76 7.64 6.34
N MET A 14 19.44 7.39 5.07
CA MET A 14 19.09 6.08 4.54
C MET A 14 20.25 5.54 3.71
N ARG A 15 20.67 4.31 3.99
CA ARG A 15 21.64 3.59 3.18
C ARG A 15 20.94 2.43 2.48
N PHE A 16 21.13 2.33 1.18
CA PHE A 16 20.58 1.26 0.36
C PHE A 16 21.71 0.29 0.02
N THR A 17 21.65 -0.93 0.57
CA THR A 17 22.66 -1.97 0.35
C THR A 17 22.06 -3.07 -0.52
N GLY A 18 22.47 -3.13 -1.78
CA GLY A 18 22.01 -4.13 -2.74
C GLY A 18 22.12 -3.60 -4.17
N ARG A 19 21.71 -4.45 -5.11
CA ARG A 19 21.71 -4.15 -6.54
C ARG A 19 20.50 -3.29 -6.93
N ILE A 20 20.60 -2.68 -8.11
CA ILE A 20 19.50 -1.95 -8.74
C ILE A 20 18.92 -2.80 -9.86
N LEU A 21 17.61 -3.05 -9.81
CA LEU A 21 16.87 -3.73 -10.87
C LEU A 21 16.22 -2.69 -11.78
N PHE A 22 16.71 -2.58 -13.02
CA PHE A 22 16.11 -1.77 -14.07
C PHE A 22 15.04 -2.58 -14.80
N LEU A 23 13.78 -2.16 -14.71
CA LEU A 23 12.67 -2.72 -15.47
C LEU A 23 12.65 -2.06 -16.85
N THR A 24 13.32 -2.68 -17.81
CA THR A 24 13.50 -2.20 -19.20
C THR A 24 12.39 -2.69 -20.12
N GLU A 25 12.14 -1.99 -21.23
CA GLU A 25 11.20 -2.48 -22.26
C GLU A 25 11.74 -3.75 -22.94
N GLU A 26 13.06 -3.84 -23.12
CA GLU A 26 13.73 -5.04 -23.59
C GLU A 26 13.83 -6.06 -22.44
N THR A 27 12.98 -7.08 -22.45
CA THR A 27 12.88 -8.10 -21.39
C THR A 27 14.12 -8.98 -21.26
N SER A 28 14.94 -9.07 -22.32
CA SER A 28 16.24 -9.75 -22.30
C SER A 28 17.20 -9.13 -21.28
N LEU A 29 17.22 -7.79 -21.13
CA LEU A 29 18.07 -7.09 -20.17
C LEU A 29 17.60 -7.31 -18.74
N ILE A 30 16.29 -7.52 -18.51
CA ILE A 30 15.76 -7.94 -17.21
C ILE A 30 16.30 -9.34 -16.88
N ARG A 31 16.24 -10.29 -17.83
CA ARG A 31 16.81 -11.64 -17.64
C ARG A 31 18.29 -11.60 -17.28
N GLN A 32 19.08 -10.85 -18.05
CA GLN A 32 20.53 -10.72 -17.80
C GLN A 32 20.80 -10.18 -16.40
N GLN A 33 20.04 -9.19 -15.92
CA GLN A 33 20.17 -8.71 -14.54
C GLN A 33 19.86 -9.80 -13.51
N LEU A 34 18.81 -10.59 -13.69
CA LEU A 34 18.44 -11.64 -12.75
C LEU A 34 19.45 -12.80 -12.71
N GLU A 35 20.08 -13.10 -13.85
CA GLU A 35 21.04 -14.20 -14.01
C GLU A 35 22.48 -13.82 -13.65
N ALA A 36 22.86 -12.55 -13.83
CA ALA A 36 24.19 -12.07 -13.56
C ALA A 36 24.53 -12.13 -12.06
N THR A 37 25.78 -12.51 -11.76
CA THR A 37 26.31 -12.60 -10.40
C THR A 37 27.71 -11.96 -10.30
N GLY A 38 28.15 -11.63 -9.09
CA GLY A 38 29.51 -11.11 -8.85
C GLY A 38 29.86 -9.87 -9.67
N ASP A 39 31.04 -9.89 -10.30
CA ASP A 39 31.56 -8.76 -11.09
C ASP A 39 30.77 -8.52 -12.39
N GLU A 40 30.15 -9.56 -12.96
CA GLU A 40 29.29 -9.43 -14.14
C GLU A 40 28.04 -8.61 -13.80
N ALA A 41 27.40 -8.92 -12.67
CA ALA A 41 26.25 -8.16 -12.18
C ALA A 41 26.57 -6.67 -12.00
N LYS A 42 27.74 -6.37 -11.45
CA LYS A 42 28.20 -4.99 -11.26
C LYS A 42 28.47 -4.30 -12.60
N THR A 43 29.14 -4.98 -13.52
CA THR A 43 29.44 -4.44 -14.85
C THR A 43 28.16 -4.12 -15.63
N LEU A 44 27.16 -5.01 -15.57
CA LEU A 44 25.86 -4.80 -16.20
C LEU A 44 25.10 -3.63 -15.56
N GLU A 45 25.07 -3.55 -14.22
CA GLU A 45 24.47 -2.42 -13.51
C GLU A 45 25.12 -1.08 -13.92
N ASP A 46 26.46 -1.05 -14.03
CA ASP A 46 27.23 0.11 -14.47
C ASP A 46 26.93 0.51 -15.93
N GLU A 47 26.69 -0.46 -16.81
CA GLU A 47 26.26 -0.21 -18.19
C GLU A 47 24.85 0.35 -18.26
N LEU A 48 23.89 -0.30 -17.59
CA LEU A 48 22.48 0.11 -17.62
C LEU A 48 22.28 1.50 -17.02
N ALA A 49 22.97 1.81 -15.92
CA ALA A 49 22.92 3.14 -15.32
C ALA A 49 23.48 4.22 -16.28
N ARG A 50 24.59 3.95 -16.97
CA ARG A 50 25.14 4.87 -17.99
C ARG A 50 24.19 5.06 -19.17
N ARG A 51 23.59 3.98 -19.66
CA ARG A 51 22.58 4.05 -20.74
C ARG A 51 21.38 4.87 -20.31
N LEU A 52 20.90 4.70 -19.07
CA LEU A 52 19.80 5.49 -18.53
C LEU A 52 20.15 6.99 -18.44
N MET A 53 21.36 7.33 -17.99
CA MET A 53 21.83 8.72 -17.93
C MET A 53 21.93 9.39 -19.31
N ASN A 54 22.20 8.59 -20.35
CA ASN A 54 22.26 9.05 -21.74
C ASN A 54 20.89 9.01 -22.46
N ASP A 55 19.81 8.63 -21.75
CA ASP A 55 18.47 8.39 -22.32
C ASP A 55 18.42 7.27 -23.39
N ASP A 56 19.39 6.35 -23.35
CA ASP A 56 19.55 5.19 -24.24
C ASP A 56 19.06 3.87 -23.62
N LEU A 57 18.33 3.95 -22.50
CA LEU A 57 17.72 2.81 -21.83
C LEU A 57 16.19 2.98 -21.75
N PRO A 58 15.43 2.42 -22.70
CA PRO A 58 13.97 2.41 -22.63
C PRO A 58 13.49 1.64 -21.38
N LEU A 59 12.88 2.36 -20.44
CA LEU A 59 12.28 1.78 -19.24
C LEU A 59 10.82 1.41 -19.48
N THR A 60 10.40 0.30 -18.89
CA THR A 60 9.03 -0.19 -18.96
C THR A 60 8.07 0.80 -18.29
N ASN A 61 7.17 1.37 -19.09
CA ASN A 61 6.09 2.25 -18.67
C ASN A 61 4.81 1.44 -18.35
N ASN A 62 3.84 2.04 -17.66
CA ASN A 62 2.51 1.48 -17.36
C ASN A 62 2.55 0.11 -16.69
N ILE A 63 3.44 -0.08 -15.70
CA ILE A 63 3.53 -1.33 -14.95
C ILE A 63 2.33 -1.43 -14.02
N SER A 64 1.39 -2.30 -14.38
CA SER A 64 0.16 -2.49 -13.62
C SER A 64 0.35 -3.29 -12.33
N THR A 65 -0.54 -3.15 -11.36
CA THR A 65 -0.53 -4.00 -10.15
C THR A 65 -0.70 -5.48 -10.46
N ASP A 66 -1.32 -5.84 -11.58
CA ASP A 66 -1.38 -7.21 -12.11
C ASP A 66 -0.02 -7.72 -12.64
N GLU A 67 0.80 -6.85 -13.25
CA GLU A 67 2.16 -7.21 -13.65
C GLU A 67 3.09 -7.36 -12.45
N ILE A 68 2.89 -6.57 -11.39
CA ILE A 68 3.64 -6.68 -10.13
C ILE A 68 3.24 -7.95 -9.36
N THR A 69 1.94 -8.19 -9.22
CA THR A 69 1.34 -9.31 -8.50
C THR A 69 0.02 -9.71 -9.17
N PRO A 70 0.03 -10.73 -10.05
CA PRO A 70 -1.18 -11.12 -10.78
C PRO A 70 -2.25 -11.66 -9.83
N GLY A 71 -3.52 -11.65 -10.25
CA GLY A 71 -4.65 -11.99 -9.38
C GLY A 71 -4.52 -13.33 -8.64
N TRP A 72 -3.95 -14.36 -9.29
CA TRP A 72 -3.74 -15.67 -8.64
C TRP A 72 -2.67 -15.66 -7.55
N VAL A 73 -1.70 -14.73 -7.60
CA VAL A 73 -0.72 -14.51 -6.54
C VAL A 73 -1.37 -13.84 -5.32
N CYS A 74 -2.48 -13.12 -5.52
CA CYS A 74 -3.22 -12.47 -4.43
C CYS A 74 -4.01 -13.45 -3.55
N PHE A 75 -3.90 -14.77 -3.80
CA PHE A 75 -4.32 -15.80 -2.83
C PHE A 75 -3.30 -15.99 -1.69
N TYR A 76 -2.09 -15.44 -1.84
CA TYR A 76 -1.15 -15.24 -0.75
C TYR A 76 -1.35 -13.84 -0.15
N TYR A 77 -1.18 -13.74 1.16
CA TYR A 77 -1.34 -12.49 1.91
C TYR A 77 -0.22 -12.29 2.96
N ASP A 78 0.82 -13.12 2.88
CA ASP A 78 2.00 -13.10 3.75
C ASP A 78 3.28 -12.82 2.95
N GLU A 79 4.44 -12.98 3.58
CA GLU A 79 5.77 -12.73 2.98
C GLU A 79 6.06 -13.60 1.73
N THR A 80 5.25 -14.62 1.47
CA THR A 80 5.30 -15.43 0.24
C THR A 80 5.07 -14.58 -1.00
N LEU A 81 4.32 -13.48 -0.89
CA LEU A 81 4.10 -12.54 -1.99
C LEU A 81 5.41 -12.06 -2.62
N GLY A 82 6.47 -11.87 -1.82
CA GLY A 82 7.79 -11.48 -2.33
C GLY A 82 8.48 -12.51 -3.22
N GLN A 83 8.09 -13.78 -3.15
CA GLN A 83 8.59 -14.83 -4.06
C GLN A 83 8.03 -14.66 -5.48
N TYR A 84 6.92 -13.96 -5.64
CA TYR A 84 6.17 -13.86 -6.89
C TYR A 84 6.13 -12.45 -7.48
N VAL A 85 6.92 -11.51 -6.94
CA VAL A 85 6.98 -10.16 -7.49
C VAL A 85 7.43 -10.20 -8.96
N TYR A 86 6.71 -9.48 -9.82
CA TYR A 86 6.96 -9.36 -11.27
C TYR A 86 6.81 -10.63 -12.10
N VAL A 87 6.29 -11.74 -11.59
CA VAL A 87 6.16 -12.98 -12.39
C VAL A 87 5.22 -12.86 -13.59
N ALA A 88 4.36 -11.85 -13.60
CA ALA A 88 3.49 -11.50 -14.73
C ALA A 88 4.01 -10.31 -15.55
N LEU A 89 5.20 -9.79 -15.21
CA LEU A 89 5.86 -8.78 -16.03
C LEU A 89 6.17 -9.40 -17.39
N ARG A 90 5.85 -8.64 -18.44
CA ARG A 90 6.04 -8.89 -19.89
C ARG A 90 6.95 -10.07 -20.24
N ASP A 91 6.47 -10.89 -21.16
CA ASP A 91 7.14 -12.11 -21.64
C ASP A 91 7.48 -13.13 -20.52
N GLY A 92 6.98 -12.93 -19.29
CA GLY A 92 7.35 -13.74 -18.13
C GLY A 92 8.84 -13.59 -17.81
N ALA A 93 9.40 -12.39 -17.98
CA ALA A 93 10.83 -12.13 -17.81
C ALA A 93 11.34 -12.48 -16.40
N VAL A 94 10.49 -12.35 -15.39
CA VAL A 94 10.83 -12.69 -14.00
C VAL A 94 10.16 -14.00 -13.62
N LYS A 95 10.92 -14.91 -13.01
CA LYS A 95 10.42 -16.16 -12.45
C LYS A 95 10.35 -16.06 -10.93
N LYS A 96 9.64 -17.03 -10.35
CA LYS A 96 9.53 -17.18 -8.91
C LYS A 96 10.92 -17.14 -8.25
N ASP A 97 11.01 -16.43 -7.13
CA ASP A 97 12.17 -16.26 -6.26
C ASP A 97 13.35 -15.47 -6.86
N GLU A 98 13.37 -15.14 -8.15
CA GLU A 98 14.54 -14.51 -8.80
C GLU A 98 14.83 -13.10 -8.25
N VAL A 99 13.80 -12.26 -8.04
CA VAL A 99 14.00 -10.92 -7.46
C VAL A 99 14.40 -11.02 -6.00
N LYS A 100 13.72 -11.89 -5.23
CA LYS A 100 13.97 -12.09 -3.81
C LYS A 100 15.39 -12.60 -3.52
N ASN A 101 15.90 -13.49 -4.37
CA ASN A 101 17.24 -14.05 -4.24
C ASN A 101 18.30 -13.23 -4.99
N GLY A 102 17.89 -12.27 -5.82
CA GLY A 102 18.78 -11.49 -6.66
C GLY A 102 19.58 -10.40 -5.94
N GLY A 103 19.29 -10.15 -4.66
CA GLY A 103 20.00 -9.15 -3.84
C GLY A 103 19.70 -7.71 -4.25
N PHE A 104 18.53 -7.45 -4.85
CA PHE A 104 18.11 -6.13 -5.25
C PHE A 104 17.55 -5.35 -4.06
N ALA A 105 17.98 -4.09 -3.92
CA ALA A 105 17.45 -3.17 -2.92
C ALA A 105 16.66 -2.01 -3.55
N VAL A 106 16.89 -1.74 -4.85
CA VAL A 106 16.24 -0.65 -5.58
C VAL A 106 15.63 -1.17 -6.87
N VAL A 107 14.45 -0.70 -7.21
CA VAL A 107 13.83 -0.91 -8.53
C VAL A 107 13.74 0.40 -9.27
N VAL A 108 14.04 0.40 -10.57
CA VAL A 108 13.91 1.55 -11.47
C VAL A 108 12.95 1.23 -12.62
N SER A 109 11.95 2.08 -12.87
CA SER A 109 10.98 1.89 -13.97
C SER A 109 10.57 3.19 -14.67
N GLY A 110 9.79 3.07 -15.74
CA GLY A 110 9.32 4.20 -16.53
C GLY A 110 8.15 4.97 -15.89
N LEU A 111 7.29 5.51 -16.73
CA LEU A 111 6.06 6.22 -16.36
C LEU A 111 5.01 5.26 -15.79
N SER A 112 4.14 5.76 -14.92
CA SER A 112 2.92 5.08 -14.43
C SER A 112 3.21 3.75 -13.74
N LYS A 113 4.12 3.76 -12.75
CA LYS A 113 4.39 2.59 -11.91
C LYS A 113 3.24 2.35 -10.93
N GLY A 114 2.69 1.14 -10.94
CA GLY A 114 1.62 0.69 -10.04
C GLY A 114 0.22 1.06 -10.53
N CYS A 115 -0.02 1.09 -11.84
CA CYS A 115 -1.30 1.46 -12.42
C CYS A 115 -2.35 0.34 -12.33
N GLY A 116 -3.62 0.71 -12.54
CA GLY A 116 -4.75 -0.22 -12.46
C GLY A 116 -5.31 -0.36 -11.04
N SER A 117 -5.66 -1.58 -10.65
CA SER A 117 -6.41 -1.83 -9.42
C SER A 117 -5.62 -1.50 -8.14
N SER A 118 -6.32 -1.03 -7.11
CA SER A 118 -5.76 -0.74 -5.78
C SER A 118 -5.42 -2.03 -5.05
N ARG A 119 -4.21 -2.56 -5.27
CA ARG A 119 -3.73 -3.78 -4.61
C ARG A 119 -2.54 -3.47 -3.72
N GLU A 120 -2.75 -3.54 -2.41
CA GLU A 120 -1.68 -3.41 -1.43
C GLU A 120 -0.67 -4.57 -1.53
N THR A 121 -1.09 -5.72 -2.07
CA THR A 121 -0.22 -6.87 -2.35
C THR A 121 0.96 -6.53 -3.27
N ALA A 122 0.81 -5.57 -4.19
CA ALA A 122 1.86 -5.19 -5.14
C ALA A 122 3.09 -4.56 -4.46
N PRO A 123 2.99 -3.41 -3.77
CA PRO A 123 4.13 -2.86 -3.03
C PRO A 123 4.58 -3.78 -1.89
N TYR A 124 3.66 -4.56 -1.29
CA TYR A 124 4.01 -5.53 -0.27
C TYR A 124 4.90 -6.65 -0.80
N ALA A 125 4.65 -7.15 -2.02
CA ALA A 125 5.50 -8.13 -2.68
C ALA A 125 6.90 -7.58 -2.95
N GLU A 126 7.02 -6.35 -3.45
CA GLU A 126 8.32 -5.70 -3.65
C GLU A 126 9.09 -5.57 -2.33
N LYS A 127 8.42 -5.09 -1.28
CA LYS A 127 9.02 -4.99 0.06
C LYS A 127 9.54 -6.34 0.56
N TRP A 128 8.76 -7.40 0.43
CA TRP A 128 9.14 -8.75 0.88
C TRP A 128 10.07 -9.51 -0.07
N ALA A 129 10.29 -8.99 -1.27
CA ALA A 129 11.39 -9.39 -2.13
C ALA A 129 12.72 -8.71 -1.75
N GLY A 130 12.72 -7.82 -0.75
CA GLY A 130 13.91 -7.12 -0.27
C GLY A 130 14.09 -5.72 -0.85
N ILE A 131 13.16 -5.25 -1.69
CA ILE A 131 13.20 -3.89 -2.24
C ILE A 131 12.95 -2.87 -1.12
N GLN A 132 13.81 -1.87 -1.06
CA GLN A 132 13.79 -0.79 -0.07
C GLN A 132 13.33 0.54 -0.69
N LEU A 133 13.59 0.73 -1.99
CA LEU A 133 13.26 1.94 -2.74
C LEU A 133 12.78 1.60 -4.15
N VAL A 134 11.68 2.24 -4.56
CA VAL A 134 11.21 2.24 -5.94
C VAL A 134 11.42 3.63 -6.54
N ILE A 135 12.14 3.70 -7.65
CA ILE A 135 12.37 4.92 -8.43
C ILE A 135 11.64 4.78 -9.77
N ALA A 136 10.79 5.73 -10.13
CA ALA A 136 10.07 5.66 -11.41
C ALA A 136 9.88 7.05 -12.02
N LYS A 137 9.74 7.15 -13.36
CA LYS A 137 9.48 8.46 -14.01
C LYS A 137 8.18 9.08 -13.50
N SER A 138 7.18 8.24 -13.21
CA SER A 138 6.02 8.64 -12.41
C SER A 138 5.45 7.45 -11.64
N ILE A 139 4.82 7.74 -10.51
CA ILE A 139 4.28 6.76 -9.57
C ILE A 139 2.79 7.04 -9.41
N GLU A 140 1.98 5.99 -9.53
CA GLU A 140 0.54 6.11 -9.38
C GLU A 140 0.16 6.40 -7.93
N LYS A 141 -0.80 7.32 -7.75
CA LYS A 141 -1.12 7.90 -6.44
C LYS A 141 -1.41 6.83 -5.38
N ILE A 142 -2.26 5.85 -5.70
CA ILE A 142 -2.68 4.81 -4.77
C ILE A 142 -1.51 3.87 -4.44
N TYR A 143 -0.74 3.46 -5.46
CA TYR A 143 0.44 2.63 -5.24
C TYR A 143 1.48 3.34 -4.36
N GLY A 144 1.71 4.65 -4.58
CA GLY A 144 2.58 5.47 -3.75
C GLY A 144 2.10 5.53 -2.30
N GLN A 145 0.81 5.75 -2.06
CA GLN A 145 0.22 5.74 -0.71
C GLN A 145 0.35 4.38 -0.04
N ASN A 146 0.05 3.28 -0.75
CA ASN A 146 0.22 1.93 -0.22
C ASN A 146 1.69 1.64 0.13
N SER A 147 2.63 2.07 -0.72
CA SER A 147 4.07 1.96 -0.46
C SER A 147 4.46 2.68 0.83
N GLN A 148 4.02 3.93 1.00
CA GLN A 148 4.27 4.72 2.21
C GLN A 148 3.68 4.04 3.46
N ASN A 149 2.45 3.53 3.37
CA ASN A 149 1.75 2.87 4.48
C ASN A 149 2.50 1.64 4.99
N ILE A 150 3.17 0.89 4.12
CA ILE A 150 4.00 -0.25 4.51
C ILE A 150 5.47 0.12 4.72
N GLY A 151 5.88 1.37 4.51
CA GLY A 151 7.26 1.82 4.64
C GLY A 151 8.18 1.44 3.48
N LEU A 152 7.65 1.15 2.29
CA LEU A 152 8.43 1.09 1.05
C LEU A 152 8.65 2.52 0.55
N LEU A 153 9.92 2.92 0.38
CA LEU A 153 10.24 4.26 -0.09
C LEU A 153 10.00 4.36 -1.59
N THR A 154 9.59 5.55 -2.03
CA THR A 154 9.35 5.87 -3.43
C THR A 154 10.02 7.18 -3.80
N SER A 155 10.50 7.31 -5.04
CA SER A 155 11.04 8.56 -5.57
C SER A 155 10.80 8.68 -7.07
N THR A 156 10.71 9.92 -7.55
CA THR A 156 10.74 10.24 -8.99
C THR A 156 12.07 10.86 -9.42
N ASP A 157 13.01 11.03 -8.50
CA ASP A 157 14.34 11.57 -8.78
C ASP A 157 15.31 10.47 -9.20
N PHE A 158 15.66 10.44 -10.49
CA PHE A 158 16.65 9.51 -11.04
C PHE A 158 18.08 9.87 -10.65
N GLY A 159 18.34 11.10 -10.18
CA GLY A 159 19.63 11.52 -9.64
C GLY A 159 20.07 10.71 -8.43
N LEU A 160 19.13 10.06 -7.73
CA LEU A 160 19.43 9.15 -6.63
C LEU A 160 20.19 7.90 -7.06
N ILE A 161 20.05 7.45 -8.31
CA ILE A 161 20.63 6.19 -8.80
C ILE A 161 22.16 6.20 -8.65
N GLU A 162 22.83 7.22 -9.20
CA GLU A 162 24.30 7.33 -9.10
C GLU A 162 24.78 7.56 -7.67
N ARG A 163 24.01 8.31 -6.87
CA ARG A 163 24.34 8.58 -5.46
C ARG A 163 24.31 7.28 -4.66
N ILE A 164 23.26 6.46 -4.84
CA ILE A 164 23.12 5.15 -4.22
C ILE A 164 24.23 4.20 -4.70
N ARG A 165 24.53 4.15 -5.99
CA ARG A 165 25.61 3.30 -6.55
C ARG A 165 26.99 3.66 -5.99
N ARG A 166 27.23 4.92 -5.62
CA ARG A 166 28.45 5.37 -4.92
C ARG A 166 28.45 5.08 -3.41
N GLY A 167 27.38 4.49 -2.88
CA GLY A 167 27.24 4.20 -1.45
C GLY A 167 26.96 5.43 -0.60
N GLU A 168 26.42 6.50 -1.20
CA GLU A 168 26.00 7.71 -0.49
C GLU A 168 24.83 7.40 0.47
N GLU A 169 24.84 8.05 1.63
CA GLU A 169 23.67 8.03 2.53
C GLU A 169 22.71 9.15 2.11
N ILE A 170 21.48 8.76 1.76
CA ILE A 170 20.47 9.68 1.26
C ILE A 170 19.63 10.22 2.42
N ALA A 171 19.43 11.53 2.47
CA ALA A 171 18.59 12.13 3.51
C ALA A 171 17.14 11.65 3.37
N LEU A 172 16.51 11.26 4.48
CA LEU A 172 15.12 10.78 4.48
C LEU A 172 14.14 11.84 3.92
N ALA A 173 14.48 13.12 4.09
CA ALA A 173 13.70 14.25 3.57
C ALA A 173 13.54 14.23 2.04
N GLU A 174 14.44 13.57 1.30
CA GLU A 174 14.30 13.43 -0.16
C GLU A 174 13.12 12.53 -0.56
N PHE A 175 12.64 11.69 0.35
CA PHE A 175 11.47 10.82 0.14
C PHE A 175 10.18 11.40 0.73
N THR A 176 10.24 12.55 1.41
CA THR A 176 9.07 13.20 2.01
C THR A 176 8.74 14.55 1.39
N ASN A 177 9.56 15.04 0.47
CA ASN A 177 9.34 16.32 -0.19
C ASN A 177 7.98 16.34 -0.93
N GLY A 178 7.19 17.39 -0.70
CA GLY A 178 5.86 17.54 -1.28
C GLY A 178 4.75 16.69 -0.64
N LEU A 179 5.06 15.85 0.37
CA LEU A 179 4.04 15.15 1.14
C LEU A 179 3.36 16.09 2.13
N ASP A 180 2.08 15.82 2.42
CA ASP A 180 1.41 16.46 3.54
C ASP A 180 2.04 16.00 4.89
N PRO A 181 1.85 16.76 5.99
CA PRO A 181 2.52 16.48 7.25
C PRO A 181 2.22 15.10 7.85
N ILE A 182 1.04 14.52 7.59
CA ILE A 182 0.69 13.18 8.08
C ILE A 182 1.40 12.13 7.24
N SER A 183 1.35 12.24 5.90
CA SER A 183 2.07 11.32 5.01
C SER A 183 3.58 11.37 5.22
N GLN A 184 4.16 12.56 5.43
CA GLN A 184 5.55 12.71 5.85
C GLN A 184 5.83 11.95 7.15
N SER A 185 4.98 12.12 8.17
CA SER A 185 5.14 11.42 9.45
C SER A 185 5.03 9.89 9.28
N ILE A 186 4.12 9.40 8.43
CA ILE A 186 4.00 7.97 8.13
C ILE A 186 5.31 7.42 7.56
N VAL A 187 5.93 8.12 6.62
CA VAL A 187 7.24 7.73 6.06
C VAL A 187 8.34 7.80 7.13
N GLU A 188 8.36 8.84 7.96
CA GLU A 188 9.33 9.01 9.05
C GLU A 188 9.25 7.93 10.11
N TYR A 189 8.07 7.40 10.42
CA TYR A 189 7.89 6.25 11.32
C TYR A 189 8.01 4.91 10.58
N GLY A 190 8.22 4.93 9.27
CA GLY A 190 8.42 3.75 8.45
C GLY A 190 7.19 2.90 8.22
N GLY A 191 6.02 3.55 8.21
CA GLY A 191 4.74 2.93 7.88
C GLY A 191 3.62 3.40 8.79
N LEU A 192 2.39 3.22 8.31
CA LEU A 192 1.16 3.67 8.95
C LEU A 192 0.97 3.02 10.33
N PHE A 193 1.30 1.73 10.47
CA PHE A 193 1.19 1.03 11.76
C PHE A 193 2.15 1.59 12.82
N ASN A 194 3.40 1.85 12.47
CA ASN A 194 4.38 2.40 13.41
C ASN A 194 4.00 3.84 13.80
N TYR A 195 3.55 4.64 12.83
CA TYR A 195 3.01 5.96 13.10
C TYR A 195 1.80 5.91 14.06
N ASN A 196 0.86 4.99 13.81
CA ASN A 196 -0.31 4.83 14.67
C ASN A 196 0.02 4.32 16.08
N LYS A 197 1.02 3.44 16.23
CA LYS A 197 1.53 3.06 17.57
C LYS A 197 2.04 4.27 18.33
N ALA A 198 2.87 5.10 17.70
CA ALA A 198 3.38 6.32 18.29
C ALA A 198 2.25 7.30 18.66
N ARG A 199 1.21 7.41 17.82
CA ARG A 199 0.01 8.20 18.15
C ARG A 199 -0.74 7.67 19.37
N LEU A 200 -0.93 6.36 19.47
CA LEU A 200 -1.69 5.74 20.56
C LEU A 200 -1.02 5.94 21.92
N VAL A 201 0.31 6.04 21.96
CA VAL A 201 1.07 6.34 23.19
C VAL A 201 1.34 7.84 23.39
N GLY A 202 0.85 8.70 22.49
CA GLY A 202 0.96 10.15 22.60
C GLY A 202 2.30 10.76 22.18
N GLU A 203 3.21 10.00 21.55
CA GLU A 203 4.51 10.49 21.07
C GLU A 203 4.38 11.44 19.88
N VAL A 204 3.35 11.27 19.06
CA VAL A 204 3.06 12.12 17.91
C VAL A 204 1.56 12.38 17.83
N SER A 205 1.18 13.53 17.28
CA SER A 205 -0.20 13.89 17.00
C SER A 205 -0.32 14.41 15.58
N PRO A 206 -1.48 14.23 14.93
CA PRO A 206 -1.76 14.89 13.66
C PRO A 206 -1.64 16.41 13.82
N PRO A 207 -1.27 17.14 12.75
CA PRO A 207 -1.23 18.59 12.79
C PRO A 207 -2.61 19.16 13.16
N ALA A 208 -2.61 20.24 13.95
CA ALA A 208 -3.86 20.94 14.25
C ALA A 208 -4.42 21.57 12.99
N ILE A 209 -5.73 21.42 12.77
CA ILE A 209 -6.43 22.15 11.72
C ILE A 209 -6.64 23.57 12.22
N LEU A 210 -5.76 24.47 11.81
CA LEU A 210 -5.90 25.90 12.08
C LEU A 210 -7.00 26.44 11.17
N SER A 211 -8.20 26.56 11.73
CA SER A 211 -9.27 27.36 11.14
C SER A 211 -8.91 28.85 11.29
N GLU A 212 -7.85 29.33 10.62
CA GLU A 212 -7.66 30.76 10.56
C GLU A 212 -8.83 31.36 9.76
N PRO A 213 -9.62 32.25 10.38
CA PRO A 213 -10.64 32.95 9.63
C PRO A 213 -9.94 33.83 8.59
N PRO A 214 -10.52 34.02 7.40
CA PRO A 214 -9.97 34.96 6.44
C PRO A 214 -9.78 36.31 7.14
N ALA A 215 -8.61 36.92 6.99
CA ALA A 215 -8.33 38.25 7.52
C ALA A 215 -9.26 39.27 6.85
N VAL A 216 -10.43 39.50 7.43
CA VAL A 216 -11.32 40.58 7.01
C VAL A 216 -10.97 41.80 7.83
N ALA A 217 -10.45 42.83 7.16
CA ALA A 217 -10.18 44.12 7.78
C ALA A 217 -11.48 44.71 8.36
N GLY A 218 -11.58 44.78 9.69
CA GLY A 218 -12.54 45.65 10.39
C GLY A 218 -13.96 45.11 10.63
N GLY A 219 -14.21 43.80 10.49
CA GLY A 219 -15.52 43.19 10.79
C GLY A 219 -15.41 42.01 11.78
N PRO A 220 -16.52 41.57 12.40
CA PRO A 220 -16.52 40.35 13.20
C PRO A 220 -16.04 39.17 12.35
N ILE A 221 -15.22 38.32 12.96
CA ILE A 221 -14.60 37.15 12.35
C ILE A 221 -15.68 36.28 11.69
N ALA A 222 -15.75 36.31 10.35
CA ALA A 222 -16.70 35.49 9.60
C ALA A 222 -16.15 34.06 9.48
N ARG A 223 -16.92 33.08 9.95
CA ARG A 223 -16.62 31.65 9.76
C ARG A 223 -16.37 31.35 8.29
N ARG A 224 -15.37 30.51 8.00
CA ARG A 224 -15.09 30.05 6.63
C ARG A 224 -16.35 29.37 6.04
N PRO A 225 -16.86 29.81 4.89
CA PRO A 225 -17.89 29.07 4.16
C PRO A 225 -17.35 27.71 3.70
N MET A 226 -18.16 26.67 3.83
CA MET A 226 -17.82 25.29 3.42
C MET A 226 -18.92 24.71 2.52
N ASN A 227 -18.50 23.95 1.51
CA ASN A 227 -19.38 23.10 0.72
C ASN A 227 -19.83 21.87 1.53
N ILE A 228 -20.69 21.02 0.95
CA ILE A 228 -21.24 19.87 1.67
C ILE A 228 -20.17 18.82 2.03
N VAL A 229 -19.18 18.59 1.17
CA VAL A 229 -18.08 17.65 1.42
C VAL A 229 -17.19 18.16 2.55
N GLU A 230 -16.81 19.44 2.51
CA GLU A 230 -16.04 20.08 3.59
C GLU A 230 -16.80 20.01 4.92
N LYS A 231 -18.11 20.23 4.94
CA LYS A 231 -18.94 20.10 6.16
C LYS A 231 -18.95 18.66 6.69
N ILE A 232 -19.07 17.67 5.81
CA ILE A 232 -19.01 16.25 6.20
C ILE A 232 -17.63 15.96 6.80
N ILE A 233 -16.54 16.30 6.12
CA ILE A 233 -15.18 16.06 6.63
C ILE A 233 -14.94 16.80 7.96
N ALA A 234 -15.34 18.07 8.06
CA ALA A 234 -15.20 18.86 9.27
C ALA A 234 -15.92 18.22 10.46
N ARG A 235 -17.11 17.64 10.25
CA ARG A 235 -17.87 16.94 11.30
C ARG A 235 -17.20 15.64 11.76
N HIS A 236 -16.48 14.95 10.88
CA HIS A 236 -15.84 13.65 11.18
C HIS A 236 -14.35 13.76 11.50
N ALA A 237 -13.77 14.95 11.42
CA ALA A 237 -12.35 15.18 11.70
C ALA A 237 -12.00 14.75 13.14
N PHE A 238 -11.10 13.79 13.27
CA PHE A 238 -10.59 13.32 14.54
C PHE A 238 -9.61 14.35 15.12
N VAL A 239 -9.87 14.80 16.35
CA VAL A 239 -8.96 15.69 17.09
C VAL A 239 -8.18 14.90 18.13
N ARG A 240 -8.89 14.22 19.03
CA ARG A 240 -8.35 13.33 20.06
C ARG A 240 -9.42 12.35 20.51
N ALA A 241 -9.06 11.37 21.33
CA ALA A 241 -10.02 10.44 21.91
C ALA A 241 -11.19 11.18 22.58
N GLY A 242 -12.43 10.86 22.19
CA GLY A 242 -13.64 11.50 22.68
C GLY A 242 -13.95 12.89 22.09
N GLN A 243 -13.12 13.41 21.16
CA GLN A 243 -13.34 14.70 20.50
C GLN A 243 -13.21 14.56 18.98
N ILE A 244 -14.36 14.64 18.32
CA ILE A 244 -14.52 14.60 16.87
C ILE A 244 -15.19 15.90 16.44
N GLY A 245 -14.79 16.43 15.30
CA GLY A 245 -15.32 17.66 14.74
C GLY A 245 -14.34 18.82 14.85
N VAL A 246 -14.20 19.57 13.76
CA VAL A 246 -13.50 20.86 13.70
C VAL A 246 -14.43 21.93 13.13
N GLU A 247 -14.12 23.20 13.39
CA GLU A 247 -14.98 24.30 12.95
C GLU A 247 -15.02 24.44 11.42
N ALA A 248 -13.86 24.31 10.78
CA ALA A 248 -13.76 24.35 9.33
C ALA A 248 -12.57 23.55 8.81
N VAL A 249 -12.69 23.10 7.56
CA VAL A 249 -11.61 22.51 6.76
C VAL A 249 -11.51 23.22 5.41
N LYS A 250 -10.40 23.01 4.71
CA LYS A 250 -10.19 23.44 3.32
C LYS A 250 -9.42 22.37 2.52
N PRO A 251 -9.48 22.40 1.18
CA PRO A 251 -8.61 21.57 0.35
C PRO A 251 -7.12 21.78 0.69
N GLY A 252 -6.39 20.67 0.81
CA GLY A 252 -4.97 20.67 1.20
C GLY A 252 -4.74 20.47 2.70
N ASP A 253 -5.77 20.52 3.53
CA ASP A 253 -5.65 20.16 4.95
C ASP A 253 -5.36 18.65 5.09
N ALA A 254 -4.48 18.31 6.04
CA ALA A 254 -4.15 16.95 6.42
C ALA A 254 -4.76 16.61 7.79
N LEU A 255 -5.68 15.64 7.83
CA LEU A 255 -6.38 15.22 9.04
C LEU A 255 -6.68 13.72 9.03
N PHE A 256 -7.01 13.19 10.20
CA PHE A 256 -7.72 11.92 10.30
C PHE A 256 -9.21 12.17 10.37
N ALA A 257 -10.00 11.31 9.73
CA ALA A 257 -11.45 11.33 9.84
C ALA A 257 -11.94 9.99 10.39
N VAL A 258 -12.98 10.03 11.22
CA VAL A 258 -13.68 8.82 11.68
C VAL A 258 -14.61 8.38 10.56
N ALA A 259 -14.49 7.12 10.16
CA ALA A 259 -15.38 6.51 9.17
C ALA A 259 -16.57 5.87 9.86
N ASP A 260 -17.78 6.13 9.38
CA ASP A 260 -19.02 5.59 9.93
C ASP A 260 -19.35 4.20 9.39
N VAL A 261 -18.93 3.91 8.16
CA VAL A 261 -19.08 2.59 7.53
C VAL A 261 -17.74 2.17 6.96
N ARG A 262 -17.29 0.99 7.40
CA ARG A 262 -16.03 0.38 7.00
C ARG A 262 -16.31 -0.96 6.36
N PHE A 263 -15.72 -1.27 5.22
CA PHE A 263 -15.92 -2.58 4.61
C PHE A 263 -14.69 -3.16 3.93
N SER A 264 -14.68 -4.48 3.81
CA SER A 264 -13.60 -5.25 3.19
C SER A 264 -14.14 -6.53 2.56
N HIS A 265 -13.55 -6.98 1.48
CA HIS A 265 -13.92 -8.23 0.82
C HIS A 265 -12.86 -9.33 1.05
N GLU A 266 -13.12 -10.56 0.60
CA GLU A 266 -12.36 -11.75 0.96
C GLU A 266 -10.92 -11.80 0.42
N TYR A 267 -10.60 -11.01 -0.62
CA TYR A 267 -9.21 -10.87 -1.07
C TYR A 267 -8.37 -10.03 -0.11
N VAL A 268 -8.96 -9.02 0.53
CA VAL A 268 -8.22 -8.02 1.31
C VAL A 268 -8.25 -8.33 2.79
N THR A 269 -9.37 -8.86 3.30
CA THR A 269 -9.57 -9.09 4.73
C THR A 269 -8.45 -9.92 5.36
N PRO A 270 -7.98 -11.05 4.76
CA PRO A 270 -6.89 -11.84 5.32
C PRO A 270 -5.57 -11.07 5.43
N MET A 271 -5.24 -10.25 4.41
CA MET A 271 -4.04 -9.41 4.44
C MET A 271 -4.15 -8.34 5.53
N ALA A 272 -5.27 -7.63 5.61
CA ALA A 272 -5.51 -6.62 6.65
C ALA A 272 -5.44 -7.22 8.06
N ALA A 273 -6.04 -8.40 8.26
CA ALA A 273 -6.00 -9.13 9.54
C ALA A 273 -4.57 -9.57 9.92
N SER A 274 -3.80 -10.04 8.94
CA SER A 274 -2.40 -10.43 9.11
C SER A 274 -1.53 -9.22 9.51
N LEU A 275 -1.66 -8.11 8.78
CA LEU A 275 -0.93 -6.87 9.06
C LEU A 275 -1.28 -6.30 10.45
N LEU A 276 -2.57 -6.30 10.81
CA LEU A 276 -3.04 -5.86 12.14
C LEU A 276 -2.40 -6.71 13.25
N THR A 277 -2.42 -8.03 13.07
CA THR A 277 -1.86 -8.99 14.05
C THR A 277 -0.34 -8.85 14.16
N GLN A 278 0.36 -8.70 13.04
CA GLN A 278 1.81 -8.50 13.02
C GLN A 278 2.19 -7.19 13.71
N ALA A 279 1.41 -6.13 13.49
CA ALA A 279 1.67 -4.83 14.07
C ALA A 279 1.33 -4.78 15.57
N LEU A 280 0.12 -5.15 15.96
CA LEU A 280 -0.42 -4.89 17.30
C LEU A 280 -0.51 -6.14 18.19
N GLY A 281 -0.17 -7.31 17.66
CA GLY A 281 -0.22 -8.59 18.36
C GLY A 281 -1.55 -9.34 18.16
N PRO A 282 -1.60 -10.62 18.59
CA PRO A 282 -2.76 -11.50 18.37
C PRO A 282 -4.02 -11.05 19.11
N ASP A 283 -3.88 -10.22 20.13
CA ASP A 283 -5.00 -9.72 20.92
C ASP A 283 -5.56 -8.38 20.42
N ALA A 284 -5.02 -7.85 19.32
CA ALA A 284 -5.53 -6.63 18.70
C ALA A 284 -7.05 -6.71 18.45
N ARG A 285 -7.74 -5.61 18.74
CA ARG A 285 -9.19 -5.48 18.56
C ARG A 285 -9.51 -4.37 17.59
N VAL A 286 -10.47 -4.64 16.70
CA VAL A 286 -11.08 -3.61 15.86
C VAL A 286 -12.01 -2.78 16.74
N THR A 287 -11.84 -1.47 16.72
CA THR A 287 -12.77 -0.53 17.39
C THR A 287 -14.08 -0.44 16.63
N GLU A 288 -15.19 -0.38 17.36
CA GLU A 288 -16.57 -0.24 16.82
C GLU A 288 -16.88 -1.29 15.74
N PRO A 289 -16.70 -2.59 16.02
CA PRO A 289 -16.84 -3.65 15.01
C PRO A 289 -18.23 -3.67 14.33
N GLU A 290 -19.26 -3.11 14.97
CA GLU A 290 -20.60 -2.93 14.43
C GLU A 290 -20.68 -2.00 13.21
N SER A 291 -19.69 -1.13 13.00
CA SER A 291 -19.58 -0.32 11.77
C SER A 291 -18.66 -0.93 10.72
N VAL A 292 -18.20 -2.16 10.93
CA VAL A 292 -17.37 -2.91 9.98
C VAL A 292 -18.17 -4.05 9.36
N PHE A 293 -18.07 -4.18 8.03
CA PHE A 293 -18.76 -5.19 7.25
C PHE A 293 -17.77 -5.94 6.37
N ALA A 294 -17.78 -7.26 6.45
CA ALA A 294 -16.99 -8.13 5.59
C ALA A 294 -17.89 -8.78 4.54
N PHE A 295 -17.38 -8.94 3.32
CA PHE A 295 -18.12 -9.52 2.21
C PHE A 295 -17.33 -10.68 1.59
N ARG A 296 -18.06 -11.73 1.22
CA ARG A 296 -17.56 -12.84 0.38
C ARG A 296 -18.29 -12.80 -0.95
N ASP A 297 -17.80 -11.98 -1.88
CA ASP A 297 -18.51 -11.64 -3.12
C ASP A 297 -17.66 -11.75 -4.39
N HIS A 298 -16.34 -11.94 -4.28
CA HIS A 298 -15.41 -12.02 -5.40
C HIS A 298 -15.01 -13.43 -5.81
N LEU A 299 -15.00 -14.38 -4.86
CA LEU A 299 -14.44 -15.73 -5.03
C LEU A 299 -15.47 -16.85 -5.05
N THR A 300 -16.75 -16.52 -4.88
CA THR A 300 -17.86 -17.48 -4.71
C THR A 300 -18.05 -18.47 -5.86
N PHE A 301 -17.58 -18.13 -7.07
CA PHE A 301 -17.62 -19.02 -8.23
C PHE A 301 -16.25 -19.49 -8.72
N LEU A 302 -15.18 -19.22 -7.97
CA LEU A 302 -13.81 -19.49 -8.39
C LEU A 302 -13.60 -20.99 -8.71
N ASN A 303 -14.19 -21.88 -7.92
CA ASN A 303 -14.16 -23.33 -8.14
C ASN A 303 -14.78 -23.78 -9.48
N LYS A 304 -15.61 -22.96 -10.13
CA LYS A 304 -16.21 -23.24 -11.45
C LYS A 304 -15.36 -22.71 -12.60
N VAL A 305 -14.62 -21.61 -12.38
CA VAL A 305 -13.90 -20.89 -13.45
C VAL A 305 -12.39 -21.07 -13.41
N MET A 306 -11.82 -21.59 -12.31
CA MET A 306 -10.37 -21.80 -12.20
C MET A 306 -9.86 -22.84 -13.20
N SER A 307 -8.82 -22.49 -13.96
CA SER A 307 -8.18 -23.35 -14.96
C SER A 307 -7.52 -24.60 -14.32
N PRO A 308 -7.39 -25.72 -15.06
CA PRO A 308 -6.73 -26.93 -14.55
C PRO A 308 -5.31 -26.66 -14.04
N LYS A 309 -4.51 -25.89 -14.80
CA LYS A 309 -3.15 -25.49 -14.40
C LYS A 309 -3.11 -24.80 -13.04
N HIS A 310 -4.03 -23.88 -12.77
CA HIS A 310 -4.07 -23.18 -11.49
C HIS A 310 -4.53 -24.10 -10.34
N ARG A 311 -5.40 -25.07 -10.62
CA ARG A 311 -5.79 -26.09 -9.62
C ARG A 311 -4.63 -26.99 -9.26
N GLU A 312 -3.85 -27.44 -10.24
CA GLU A 312 -2.64 -28.25 -10.04
C GLU A 312 -1.57 -27.51 -9.22
N MET A 313 -1.56 -26.17 -9.26
CA MET A 313 -0.72 -25.32 -8.41
C MET A 313 -1.23 -25.20 -6.95
N GLY A 314 -2.36 -25.84 -6.60
CA GLY A 314 -2.98 -25.76 -5.27
C GLY A 314 -3.69 -24.44 -4.99
N LEU A 315 -3.97 -23.62 -6.03
CA LEU A 315 -4.50 -22.27 -5.84
C LEU A 315 -5.96 -22.26 -5.37
N LEU A 316 -6.74 -23.30 -5.65
CA LEU A 316 -8.12 -23.40 -5.19
C LEU A 316 -8.17 -23.52 -3.65
N GLU A 317 -7.37 -24.42 -3.08
CA GLU A 317 -7.25 -24.59 -1.64
C GLU A 317 -6.77 -23.31 -0.95
N ARG A 318 -5.87 -22.56 -1.61
CA ARG A 318 -5.40 -21.26 -1.12
C ARG A 318 -6.51 -20.21 -1.11
N ALA A 319 -7.28 -20.13 -2.18
CA ALA A 319 -8.42 -19.22 -2.28
C ALA A 319 -9.51 -19.56 -1.24
N ASP A 320 -9.83 -20.84 -1.05
CA ASP A 320 -10.76 -21.30 -0.01
C ASP A 320 -10.23 -20.97 1.41
N GLY A 321 -8.90 -20.97 1.57
CA GLY A 321 -8.22 -20.52 2.77
C GLY A 321 -8.43 -19.03 3.09
N LEU A 322 -8.61 -18.17 2.07
CA LEU A 322 -8.94 -16.75 2.30
C LEU A 322 -10.31 -16.59 2.97
N ALA A 323 -11.32 -17.33 2.49
CA ALA A 323 -12.66 -17.30 3.06
C ALA A 323 -12.66 -17.78 4.52
N THR A 324 -11.99 -18.90 4.80
CA THR A 324 -11.82 -19.42 6.17
C THR A 324 -11.12 -18.40 7.08
N THR A 325 -10.10 -17.70 6.56
CA THR A 325 -9.35 -16.68 7.32
C THR A 325 -10.24 -15.47 7.63
N GLN A 326 -11.03 -15.01 6.65
CA GLN A 326 -11.99 -13.91 6.83
C GLN A 326 -13.02 -14.28 7.90
N GLU A 327 -13.66 -15.44 7.79
CA GLU A 327 -14.67 -15.91 8.76
C GLU A 327 -14.11 -16.03 10.18
N THR A 328 -12.90 -16.59 10.32
CA THR A 328 -12.23 -16.69 11.62
C THR A 328 -11.96 -15.30 12.20
N PHE A 329 -11.49 -14.37 11.38
CA PHE A 329 -11.19 -13.01 11.81
C PHE A 329 -12.47 -12.26 12.20
N THR A 330 -13.52 -12.31 11.37
CA THR A 330 -14.77 -11.58 11.62
C THR A 330 -15.47 -12.10 12.87
N SER A 331 -15.53 -13.42 13.05
CA SER A 331 -16.07 -14.05 14.26
C SER A 331 -15.30 -13.62 15.51
N LYS A 332 -13.97 -13.65 15.47
CA LYS A 332 -13.12 -13.21 16.60
C LYS A 332 -13.30 -11.73 16.96
N GLN A 333 -13.55 -10.88 15.97
CA GLN A 333 -13.66 -9.43 16.15
C GLN A 333 -15.11 -8.95 16.36
N GLY A 334 -16.11 -9.82 16.20
CA GLY A 334 -17.52 -9.44 16.26
C GLY A 334 -17.97 -8.61 15.05
N ILE A 335 -17.35 -8.80 13.88
CA ILE A 335 -17.64 -8.09 12.64
C ILE A 335 -18.73 -8.84 11.88
N LYS A 336 -19.69 -8.11 11.29
CA LYS A 336 -20.72 -8.71 10.42
C LYS A 336 -20.11 -9.20 9.11
N LEU A 337 -20.29 -10.48 8.80
CA LEU A 337 -19.90 -11.09 7.52
C LEU A 337 -21.14 -11.38 6.68
N TYR A 338 -21.15 -10.88 5.44
CA TYR A 338 -22.03 -11.32 4.37
C TYR A 338 -21.36 -12.48 3.64
N GLY A 339 -21.89 -13.69 3.86
CA GLY A 339 -21.31 -14.94 3.42
C GLY A 339 -21.75 -15.37 2.02
N GLU A 340 -21.88 -16.69 1.85
CA GLU A 340 -22.44 -17.29 0.64
C GLU A 340 -23.90 -17.71 0.87
N ASN A 341 -24.72 -17.55 -0.17
CA ASN A 341 -26.08 -18.05 -0.17
C ASN A 341 -26.09 -19.59 -0.21
N PRO A 342 -27.07 -20.24 0.48
CA PRO A 342 -27.21 -21.70 0.43
C PRO A 342 -27.38 -22.28 -0.99
N ASP A 343 -28.00 -21.52 -1.89
CA ASP A 343 -28.21 -21.90 -3.30
C ASP A 343 -27.01 -21.55 -4.21
N GLY A 344 -25.94 -20.99 -3.63
CA GLY A 344 -24.72 -20.56 -4.30
C GLY A 344 -24.67 -19.06 -4.62
N GLY A 345 -23.45 -18.53 -4.74
CA GLY A 345 -23.20 -17.10 -4.93
C GLY A 345 -23.14 -16.33 -3.60
N SER A 346 -22.92 -15.02 -3.67
CA SER A 346 -22.79 -14.17 -2.49
C SER A 346 -24.13 -13.75 -1.90
N GLU A 347 -24.21 -13.65 -0.58
CA GLU A 347 -25.35 -13.03 0.11
C GLU A 347 -25.55 -11.56 -0.31
N ALA A 348 -24.46 -10.84 -0.58
CA ALA A 348 -24.50 -9.45 -0.98
C ALA A 348 -23.20 -9.02 -1.69
N ILE A 349 -23.34 -8.20 -2.73
CA ILE A 349 -22.21 -7.51 -3.37
C ILE A 349 -21.87 -6.28 -2.55
N CYS A 350 -20.60 -6.12 -2.15
CA CYS A 350 -20.16 -5.15 -1.15
C CYS A 350 -20.61 -3.72 -1.48
N HIS A 351 -20.36 -3.25 -2.70
CA HIS A 351 -20.69 -1.88 -3.10
C HIS A 351 -22.20 -1.62 -3.15
N ASN A 352 -23.00 -2.62 -3.52
CA ASN A 352 -24.46 -2.47 -3.55
C ASN A 352 -25.01 -2.40 -2.13
N ALA A 353 -24.66 -3.36 -1.27
CA ALA A 353 -25.11 -3.37 0.12
C ALA A 353 -24.67 -2.12 0.88
N VAL A 354 -23.43 -1.66 0.66
CA VAL A 354 -22.93 -0.45 1.30
C VAL A 354 -23.75 0.78 0.90
N VAL A 355 -24.05 0.94 -0.39
CA VAL A 355 -24.77 2.12 -0.90
C VAL A 355 -26.27 2.06 -0.62
N GLU A 356 -26.88 0.87 -0.67
CA GLU A 356 -28.33 0.70 -0.61
C GLU A 356 -28.83 0.51 0.83
N ASP A 357 -28.08 -0.23 1.65
CA ASP A 357 -28.58 -0.74 2.93
C ASP A 357 -27.82 -0.24 4.17
N LEU A 358 -26.52 0.09 4.03
CA LEU A 358 -25.64 0.33 5.18
C LEU A 358 -25.29 1.80 5.41
N ALA A 359 -24.91 2.52 4.34
CA ALA A 359 -24.47 3.90 4.45
C ALA A 359 -25.65 4.88 4.43
N LEU A 360 -25.57 5.91 5.26
CA LEU A 360 -26.54 6.99 5.34
C LEU A 360 -25.99 8.29 4.75
N PRO A 361 -26.86 9.20 4.27
CA PRO A 361 -26.43 10.50 3.77
C PRO A 361 -25.59 11.27 4.80
N GLY A 362 -24.43 11.75 4.36
CA GLY A 362 -23.52 12.55 5.18
C GLY A 362 -22.52 11.75 6.02
N GLN A 363 -22.48 10.42 5.88
CA GLN A 363 -21.45 9.56 6.48
C GLN A 363 -20.18 9.49 5.63
N ILE A 364 -19.05 9.17 6.27
CA ILE A 364 -17.80 8.80 5.62
C ILE A 364 -17.74 7.27 5.53
N VAL A 365 -17.64 6.79 4.30
CA VAL A 365 -17.49 5.36 3.98
C VAL A 365 -16.05 5.11 3.54
N ILE A 366 -15.41 4.07 4.08
CA ILE A 366 -14.10 3.60 3.63
C ILE A 366 -14.14 2.09 3.44
N GLY A 367 -13.58 1.60 2.35
CA GLY A 367 -13.49 0.17 2.11
C GLY A 367 -12.90 -0.12 0.75
N THR A 368 -12.67 -1.40 0.53
CA THR A 368 -12.09 -1.95 -0.70
C THR A 368 -13.16 -2.41 -1.66
#